data_AF-A0A8T6A4S0-F1
#
_entry.id   AF-A0A8T6A4S0-F1
#
_cell.length_a   1.000
_cell.length_b   1.000
_cell.length_c   1.000
_cell.angle_alpha   90.00
_cell.angle_beta   90.00
_cell.angle_gamma   90.00
#
_symmetry.space_group_name_H-M   'P 1'
#
loop_
_entity.id
_entity.type
_entity.pdbx_description
1 polymer ?
#
loop_
_entity_poly.entity_id
_entity_poly.type
_entity_poly.pdbx_seq_one_letter_code
_entity_poly.pdbx_strand_id
1 'polypeptide(L)'
;MAMVEMQTTAALAESRRKMQARRRLKNRIALTLSMATMAFGLFWLIWILMSTITRGIDGMSLALFTEMTPPPNTEGGGLANALAGSGLLILWATVFGTPLGIMAGIYLAEYGRKSWLAEVIRFINDILLS
;
A
#
# COMPACT_ATOMS: atom_id res chain seq x y z
N MET A 1 28.42 -49.10 -18.16
CA MET A 1 28.58 -47.81 -17.46
C MET A 1 27.72 -46.72 -18.09
N ALA A 2 27.82 -46.47 -19.40
CA ALA A 2 27.03 -45.45 -20.11
C ALA A 2 25.49 -45.57 -20.00
N MET A 3 24.91 -46.79 -20.05
CA MET A 3 23.45 -46.96 -19.90
C MET A 3 22.92 -46.61 -18.50
N VAL A 4 23.73 -46.81 -17.45
CA VAL A 4 23.33 -46.51 -16.06
C VAL A 4 23.34 -44.99 -15.80
N GLU A 5 24.31 -44.27 -16.36
CA GLU A 5 24.33 -42.79 -16.38
C GLU A 5 23.16 -42.21 -17.19
N MET A 6 22.80 -42.84 -18.31
CA MET A 6 21.67 -42.40 -19.14
C MET A 6 20.32 -42.57 -18.42
N GLN A 7 20.15 -43.64 -17.64
CA GLN A 7 18.95 -43.86 -16.83
C GLN A 7 18.85 -42.88 -15.64
N THR A 8 19.97 -42.59 -14.97
CA THR A 8 20.00 -41.64 -13.84
C THR A 8 19.77 -40.19 -14.30
N THR A 9 20.35 -39.78 -15.43
CA THR A 9 20.11 -38.44 -16.01
C THR A 9 18.65 -38.25 -16.45
N ALA A 10 18.02 -39.27 -17.05
CA ALA A 10 16.61 -39.24 -17.43
C ALA A 10 15.68 -39.11 -16.20
N ALA A 11 15.93 -39.90 -15.15
CA ALA A 11 15.15 -39.84 -13.90
C ALA A 11 15.29 -38.48 -13.18
N LEU A 12 16.50 -37.90 -13.15
CA LEU A 12 16.74 -36.57 -12.61
C LEU A 12 16.02 -35.47 -13.41
N ALA A 13 16.02 -35.58 -14.75
CA ALA A 13 15.30 -34.65 -15.63
C ALA A 13 13.78 -34.70 -15.40
N GLU A 14 13.20 -35.88 -15.23
CA GLU A 14 11.78 -36.05 -14.93
C GLU A 14 11.41 -35.46 -13.55
N SER A 15 12.22 -35.71 -12.53
CA SER A 15 12.05 -35.14 -11.18
C SER A 15 12.10 -33.60 -11.21
N ARG A 16 13.08 -33.02 -11.93
CA ARG A 16 13.18 -31.57 -12.13
C ARG A 16 11.96 -31.01 -12.86
N ARG A 17 11.46 -31.68 -13.91
CA ARG A 17 10.25 -31.27 -14.63
C ARG A 17 9.00 -31.29 -13.73
N LYS A 18 8.81 -32.34 -12.93
CA LYS A 18 7.71 -32.43 -11.95
C LYS A 18 7.79 -31.32 -10.90
N MET A 19 8.98 -31.03 -10.38
CA MET A 19 9.20 -29.93 -9.43
C MET A 19 8.93 -28.55 -10.06
N GLN A 20 9.40 -28.32 -11.29
CA GLN A 20 9.15 -27.08 -12.03
C GLN A 20 7.66 -26.91 -12.35
N ALA A 21 6.96 -27.97 -12.74
CA ALA A 21 5.51 -27.93 -12.99
C ALA A 21 4.73 -27.56 -11.71
N ARG A 22 5.08 -28.14 -10.56
CA ARG A 22 4.49 -27.77 -9.25
C ARG A 22 4.76 -26.31 -8.89
N ARG A 23 5.98 -25.81 -9.10
CA ARG A 23 6.33 -24.40 -8.85
C ARG A 23 5.57 -23.45 -9.77
N ARG A 24 5.43 -23.78 -11.06
CA ARG A 24 4.66 -23.00 -12.04
C ARG A 24 3.18 -22.94 -11.69
N LEU A 25 2.59 -24.06 -11.24
CA LEU A 25 1.20 -24.08 -10.81
C LEU A 25 0.97 -23.20 -9.57
N LYS A 26 1.82 -23.33 -8.55
CA LYS A 26 1.76 -22.47 -7.35
C LYS A 26 1.90 -20.99 -7.70
N ASN A 27 2.87 -20.66 -8.56
CA ASN A 27 3.05 -19.29 -9.03
C ASN A 27 1.81 -18.76 -9.78
N ARG A 28 1.21 -19.58 -10.64
CA ARG A 28 0.01 -19.18 -11.38
C ARG A 28 -1.17 -18.96 -10.44
N ILE A 29 -1.38 -19.85 -9.46
CA ILE A 29 -2.44 -19.70 -8.44
C ILE A 29 -2.21 -18.42 -7.63
N ALA A 30 -0.99 -18.19 -7.15
CA ALA A 30 -0.64 -17.01 -6.37
C ALA A 30 -0.88 -15.72 -7.16
N LEU A 31 -0.43 -15.67 -8.42
CA LEU A 31 -0.65 -14.53 -9.31
C LEU A 31 -2.14 -14.29 -9.57
N THR A 32 -2.90 -15.33 -9.92
CA THR A 32 -4.35 -15.18 -10.15
C THR A 32 -5.09 -14.73 -8.90
N LEU A 33 -4.72 -15.23 -7.73
CA LEU A 33 -5.35 -14.83 -6.48
C LEU A 33 -5.02 -13.38 -6.13
N SER A 34 -3.75 -12.96 -6.27
CA SER A 34 -3.34 -11.57 -6.05
C SER A 34 -4.05 -10.61 -7.01
N MET A 35 -4.15 -10.96 -8.29
CA MET A 35 -4.88 -10.20 -9.30
C MET A 35 -6.37 -10.12 -8.97
N ALA A 36 -6.98 -11.21 -8.50
CA ALA A 36 -8.38 -11.22 -8.09
C ALA A 36 -8.63 -10.34 -6.86
N THR A 37 -7.77 -10.42 -5.84
CA THR A 37 -7.87 -9.56 -4.65
C THR A 37 -7.67 -8.08 -5.00
N MET A 38 -6.70 -7.75 -5.86
CA MET A 38 -6.50 -6.40 -6.38
C MET A 38 -7.75 -5.91 -7.13
N ALA A 39 -8.27 -6.71 -8.06
CA ALA A 39 -9.47 -6.35 -8.84
C ALA A 39 -10.69 -6.15 -7.93
N PHE A 40 -10.85 -6.98 -6.90
CA PHE A 40 -11.90 -6.82 -5.90
C PHE A 40 -11.77 -5.49 -5.13
N GLY A 41 -10.57 -5.14 -4.66
CA GLY A 41 -10.32 -3.85 -4.00
C GLY A 41 -10.57 -2.66 -4.94
N LEU A 42 -10.08 -2.73 -6.18
CA LEU A 42 -10.29 -1.69 -7.20
C LEU A 42 -11.77 -1.52 -7.54
N PHE A 43 -12.54 -2.61 -7.59
CA PHE A 43 -13.98 -2.54 -7.81
C PHE A 43 -14.66 -1.66 -6.75
N TRP A 44 -14.37 -1.89 -5.45
CA TRP A 44 -14.92 -1.07 -4.37
C TRP A 44 -14.41 0.37 -4.43
N LEU A 45 -13.12 0.58 -4.68
CA LEU A 45 -12.57 1.93 -4.82
C LEU A 45 -13.28 2.72 -5.93
N ILE A 46 -13.43 2.13 -7.11
CA ILE A 46 -14.13 2.74 -8.25
C ILE A 46 -15.58 2.99 -7.90
N TRP A 47 -16.25 2.04 -7.24
CA TRP A 47 -17.64 2.20 -6.80
C TRP A 47 -17.80 3.41 -5.88
N ILE A 48 -16.96 3.53 -4.85
CA ILE A 48 -17.03 4.64 -3.90
C ILE A 48 -16.71 5.95 -4.61
N LEU A 49 -15.67 5.99 -5.45
CA LEU A 49 -15.29 7.17 -6.22
C LEU A 49 -16.44 7.64 -7.13
N MET A 50 -17.08 6.73 -7.86
CA MET A 50 -18.23 7.02 -8.71
C MET A 50 -19.43 7.51 -7.89
N SER A 51 -19.70 6.90 -6.74
CA SER A 51 -20.76 7.37 -5.83
C SER A 51 -20.48 8.77 -5.30
N THR A 52 -19.22 9.07 -4.93
CA THR A 52 -18.80 10.38 -4.47
C THR A 52 -18.93 11.43 -5.56
N ILE A 53 -18.53 11.13 -6.80
CA ILE A 53 -18.65 12.06 -7.92
C ILE A 53 -20.11 12.32 -8.26
N THR A 54 -20.91 11.28 -8.46
CA THR A 54 -22.33 11.42 -8.86
C THR A 54 -23.17 12.14 -7.82
N ARG A 55 -22.93 11.91 -6.52
CA ARG A 55 -23.64 12.61 -5.43
C ARG A 55 -23.03 13.96 -5.08
N GLY A 56 -21.74 14.17 -5.40
CA GLY A 56 -20.99 15.36 -5.04
C GLY A 56 -21.03 16.47 -6.09
N ILE A 57 -21.24 16.13 -7.37
CA ILE A 57 -21.32 17.12 -8.47
C ILE A 57 -22.42 18.15 -8.21
N ASP A 58 -23.59 17.73 -7.74
CA ASP A 58 -24.72 18.65 -7.48
C ASP A 58 -24.40 19.67 -6.37
N GLY A 59 -23.47 19.34 -5.47
CA GLY A 59 -22.99 20.23 -4.40
C GLY A 59 -21.77 21.07 -4.78
N MET A 60 -21.24 20.93 -6.00
CA MET A 60 -19.99 21.57 -6.42
C MET A 60 -20.25 23.05 -6.78
N SER A 61 -20.00 23.94 -5.83
CA SER A 61 -20.14 25.39 -5.99
C SER A 61 -18.90 26.12 -5.48
N LEU A 62 -18.73 27.38 -5.85
CA LEU A 62 -17.62 28.19 -5.33
C LEU A 62 -17.71 28.34 -3.79
N ALA A 63 -18.95 28.44 -3.27
CA ALA A 63 -19.25 28.52 -1.84
C ALA A 63 -18.73 27.31 -1.06
N LEU A 64 -18.72 26.11 -1.67
CA LEU A 64 -18.18 24.90 -1.07
C LEU A 64 -16.71 25.06 -0.64
N PHE A 65 -15.92 25.83 -1.39
CA PHE A 65 -14.48 26.02 -1.13
C PHE A 65 -14.18 27.27 -0.30
N THR A 66 -15.00 28.31 -0.39
CA THR A 66 -14.74 29.60 0.25
C THR A 66 -15.47 29.79 1.58
N GLU A 67 -16.60 29.11 1.79
CA GLU A 67 -17.40 29.26 3.00
C GLU A 67 -17.05 28.22 4.05
N MET A 68 -17.27 28.58 5.32
CA MET A 68 -17.07 27.68 6.45
C MET A 68 -18.25 26.72 6.58
N THR A 69 -18.00 25.56 7.19
CA THR A 69 -19.06 24.61 7.52
C THR A 69 -20.00 25.26 8.53
N PRO A 70 -21.30 25.37 8.20
CA PRO A 70 -22.22 26.05 9.09
C PRO A 70 -22.57 25.14 10.28
N PRO A 71 -23.18 25.71 11.33
CA PRO A 71 -23.69 24.94 12.45
C PRO A 71 -24.68 23.83 12.02
N PRO A 72 -24.95 22.85 12.90
CA PRO A 72 -26.00 21.87 12.65
C PRO A 72 -27.36 22.55 12.43
N ASN A 73 -28.19 22.01 11.53
CA ASN A 73 -29.51 22.52 11.16
C ASN A 73 -29.54 23.89 10.45
N THR A 74 -28.41 24.36 9.91
CA THR A 74 -28.39 25.53 9.01
C THR A 74 -28.16 25.11 7.56
N GLU A 75 -28.95 25.66 6.64
CA GLU A 75 -28.83 25.40 5.21
C GLU A 75 -27.61 26.12 4.60
N GLY A 76 -26.94 25.48 3.64
CA GLY A 76 -25.84 26.07 2.88
C GLY A 76 -24.44 25.84 3.47
N GLY A 77 -23.52 26.77 3.18
CA GLY A 77 -22.13 26.78 3.67
C GLY A 77 -21.15 25.90 2.89
N GLY A 78 -19.93 25.77 3.41
CA GLY A 78 -18.82 25.12 2.71
C GLY A 78 -17.88 24.31 3.59
N LEU A 79 -16.70 24.02 3.06
CA LEU A 79 -15.67 23.16 3.65
C LEU A 79 -14.33 23.89 3.83
N ALA A 80 -14.33 25.23 3.76
CA ALA A 80 -13.10 26.03 3.81
C ALA A 80 -12.26 25.76 5.07
N ASN A 81 -12.90 25.66 6.23
CA ASN A 81 -12.25 25.34 7.51
C ASN A 81 -11.67 23.91 7.53
N ALA A 82 -12.34 22.94 6.91
CA ALA A 82 -11.85 21.58 6.82
C ALA A 82 -10.62 21.48 5.89
N LEU A 83 -10.64 22.20 4.76
CA LEU A 83 -9.52 22.27 3.83
C LEU A 83 -8.31 22.99 4.44
N ALA A 84 -8.54 24.15 5.06
CA ALA A 84 -7.49 24.90 5.74
C ALA A 84 -6.89 24.11 6.91
N GLY A 85 -7.73 23.47 7.73
CA GLY A 85 -7.29 22.61 8.82
C GLY A 85 -6.46 21.42 8.33
N SER A 86 -6.92 20.73 7.29
CA SER A 86 -6.20 19.59 6.70
C SER A 86 -4.86 20.03 6.10
N GLY A 87 -4.83 21.16 5.39
CA GLY A 87 -3.60 21.72 4.83
C GLY A 87 -2.59 22.09 5.91
N LEU A 88 -3.05 22.73 6.99
CA LEU A 88 -2.20 23.09 8.13
C LEU A 88 -1.66 21.85 8.85
N LEU A 89 -2.49 20.82 9.02
CA LEU A 89 -2.08 19.53 9.60
C LEU A 89 -1.00 18.86 8.76
N ILE A 90 -1.21 18.76 7.45
CA ILE A 90 -0.23 18.19 6.51
C ILE A 90 1.07 18.99 6.55
N LEU A 91 0.98 20.33 6.50
CA LEU A 91 2.15 21.20 6.53
C LEU A 91 3.01 20.93 7.77
N TRP A 92 2.42 20.94 8.96
CA TRP A 92 3.18 20.69 10.19
C TRP A 92 3.67 19.25 10.29
N ALA A 93 2.85 18.28 9.87
CA ALA A 93 3.25 16.87 9.81
C ALA A 93 4.47 16.68 8.90
N THR A 94 4.53 17.35 7.75
CA THR A 94 5.68 17.28 6.84
C THR A 94 6.88 18.04 7.41
N VAL A 95 6.70 19.26 7.92
CA VAL A 95 7.79 20.10 8.45
C VAL A 95 8.55 19.40 9.58
N PHE A 96 7.86 18.68 10.47
CA PHE A 96 8.51 17.99 11.58
C PHE A 96 8.73 16.50 11.30
N GLY A 97 7.74 15.82 10.73
CA GLY A 97 7.78 14.38 10.51
C GLY A 97 8.77 13.97 9.44
N THR A 98 8.91 14.74 8.36
CA THR A 98 9.85 14.38 7.28
C THR A 98 11.30 14.47 7.73
N PRO A 99 11.80 15.58 8.34
CA PRO A 99 13.17 15.62 8.85
C PRO A 99 13.44 14.55 9.90
N LEU A 100 12.50 14.32 10.83
CA LEU A 100 12.64 13.29 11.86
C LEU A 100 12.73 11.89 11.26
N GLY A 101 11.86 11.59 10.29
CA GLY A 101 11.87 10.32 9.55
C GLY A 101 13.17 10.10 8.77
N ILE A 102 13.69 11.15 8.12
CA ILE A 102 14.97 11.09 7.41
C ILE A 102 16.12 10.84 8.39
N MET A 103 16.18 11.56 9.52
CA MET A 103 17.21 11.35 10.54
C MET A 103 17.18 9.92 11.10
N ALA A 104 15.99 9.39 11.39
CA ALA A 104 15.82 8.00 11.83
C ALA A 104 16.28 7.00 10.76
N GLY A 105 15.92 7.24 9.49
CA GLY A 105 16.37 6.44 8.35
C GLY A 105 17.88 6.41 8.20
N ILE A 106 18.55 7.57 8.30
CA ILE A 106 20.01 7.67 8.25
C ILE A 106 20.65 6.93 9.43
N TYR A 107 20.14 7.12 10.66
CA TYR A 107 20.65 6.42 11.84
C TYR A 107 20.58 4.89 11.68
N LEU A 108 19.47 4.37 11.18
CA LEU A 108 19.28 2.93 10.94
C LEU A 108 20.21 2.38 9.85
N ALA A 109 20.43 3.15 8.79
CA ALA A 109 21.30 2.75 7.69
C ALA A 109 22.78 2.69 8.12
N GLU A 110 23.23 3.66 8.91
CA GLU A 110 24.64 3.77 9.29
C GLU A 110 24.97 2.98 10.58
N TYR A 111 24.15 3.13 11.63
CA TYR A 111 24.43 2.60 12.97
C TYR A 111 23.57 1.39 13.36
N GLY A 112 22.61 1.01 12.53
CA GLY A 112 21.60 0.00 12.89
C GLY A 112 22.11 -1.44 13.06
N ARG A 113 23.38 -1.74 12.74
CA ARG A 113 23.90 -3.12 12.80
C ARG A 113 24.10 -3.67 14.22
N LYS A 114 24.09 -2.85 15.28
CA LYS A 114 24.38 -3.31 16.66
C LYS A 114 23.50 -2.73 17.78
N SER A 115 22.46 -1.95 17.47
CA SER A 115 21.63 -1.29 18.50
C SER A 115 20.25 -1.93 18.60
N TRP A 116 19.81 -2.26 19.83
CA TRP A 116 18.46 -2.77 20.13
C TRP A 116 17.35 -1.83 19.60
N LEU A 117 17.59 -0.52 19.65
CA LEU A 117 16.67 0.49 19.12
C LEU A 117 16.42 0.30 17.61
N ALA A 118 17.42 -0.14 16.86
CA ALA A 118 17.31 -0.34 15.41
C ALA A 118 16.48 -1.58 15.05
N GLU A 119 16.52 -2.61 15.89
CA GLU A 119 15.71 -3.82 15.73
C GLU A 119 14.23 -3.54 16.00
N VAL A 120 13.93 -2.77 17.07
CA VAL A 120 12.56 -2.33 17.37
C VAL A 120 11.99 -1.47 16.25
N ILE A 121 12.75 -0.49 15.74
CA ILE A 121 12.25 0.36 14.66
C ILE A 121 12.02 -0.43 13.36
N ARG A 122 12.91 -1.36 13.00
CA ARG A 122 12.70 -2.23 11.84
C ARG A 122 11.49 -3.15 12.01
N PHE A 123 11.31 -3.72 13.20
CA PHE A 123 10.16 -4.58 13.48
C PHE A 123 8.83 -3.81 13.33
N ILE A 124 8.75 -2.61 13.89
CA ILE A 124 7.57 -1.75 13.73
C ILE A 124 7.37 -1.41 12.25
N ASN A 125 8.43 -1.02 11.54
CA ASN A 125 8.35 -0.71 10.12
C ASN A 125 7.87 -1.91 9.29
N ASP A 126 8.36 -3.11 9.57
CA ASP A 126 7.94 -4.33 8.88
C ASP A 126 6.47 -4.68 9.15
N ILE A 127 5.95 -4.40 10.36
CA ILE A 127 4.51 -4.52 10.66
C ILE A 127 3.69 -3.47 9.88
N LEU A 128 4.20 -2.25 9.74
CA LEU A 128 3.51 -1.19 9.00
C LEU A 128 3.52 -1.42 7.48
N LEU A 129 4.53 -2.12 6.96
CA LEU A 129 4.70 -2.45 5.54
C LEU A 129 4.06 -3.78 5.14
N SER A 130 3.79 -4.68 6.10
CA SER A 130 3.14 -5.97 5.90
C SER A 130 1.62 -5.89 6.00
#